data_AF-A0A543KAQ3-F1
#
_entry.id   AF-A0A543KAQ3-F1
#
_cell.length_a   1.000
_cell.length_b   1.000
_cell.length_c   1.000
_cell.angle_alpha   90.00
_cell.angle_beta   90.00
_cell.angle_gamma   90.00
#
_symmetry.space_group_name_H-M   'P 1'
#
loop_
_entity.id
_entity.type
_entity.pdbx_description
1 polymer ?
#
loop_
_entity_poly.entity_id
_entity_poly.type
_entity_poly.pdbx_seq_one_letter_code
_entity_poly.pdbx_strand_id
1 'polypeptide(L)'
;MSALSRLRAWGAPLLPGVMLSATIAAAAAFLGAHYGAPVMLFALLLGMAFNFLHEDGPCRAGVEFSAKFILRLGVGLLGIRIAFDDLAQIGVQGAGLLIGLIALTIAAGFLAAPLFRRQWRFALLTGGAVAICGASAALAIAAVIPHNDKTERNTLFTVMAVTALSTIAMVVYPLLFQGLGFSEVQQGFLIGATIHDVAQVVGAGFSVSDTAGEMATITKLFRVAMLPVVLIAIVLVLRVAGPGAGQGKIPLLPWFMVLFLALVALGSAVDLPGALVAQVDTVSRACLITAIAALGVKTSLRALTAVGGGHLAIVVIETLALLALASTALYAFAIL
;
A
#
# COMPACT_ATOMS: atom_id res chain seq x y z
N MET A 1 23.83 -4.28 -31.76
CA MET A 1 22.69 -3.48 -31.22
C MET A 1 23.23 -2.41 -30.27
N SER A 2 23.10 -1.14 -30.64
CA SER A 2 23.54 0.02 -29.83
C SER A 2 22.72 0.15 -28.54
N ALA A 3 23.24 0.84 -27.52
CA ALA A 3 22.50 1.08 -26.27
C ALA A 3 21.15 1.76 -26.53
N LEU A 4 21.10 2.66 -27.51
CA LEU A 4 19.89 3.35 -27.98
C LEU A 4 18.84 2.40 -28.57
N SER A 5 19.25 1.38 -29.35
CA SER A 5 18.29 0.41 -29.91
C SER A 5 17.69 -0.49 -28.83
N ARG A 6 18.45 -0.79 -27.77
CA ARG A 6 17.95 -1.57 -26.61
C ARG A 6 16.97 -0.75 -25.76
N LEU A 7 17.29 0.52 -25.50
CA LEU A 7 16.40 1.45 -24.78
C LEU A 7 15.07 1.65 -25.53
N ARG A 8 15.13 1.82 -26.86
CA ARG A 8 13.92 1.96 -27.70
C ARG A 8 13.07 0.69 -27.70
N ALA A 9 13.69 -0.49 -27.79
CA ALA A 9 12.97 -1.76 -27.72
C ALA A 9 12.31 -2.00 -26.35
N TRP A 10 12.93 -1.54 -25.27
CA TRP A 10 12.36 -1.62 -23.91
C TRP A 10 11.25 -0.59 -23.65
N GLY A 11 11.41 0.64 -24.17
CA GLY A 11 10.47 1.74 -23.94
C GLY A 11 9.24 1.72 -24.84
N ALA A 12 9.35 1.21 -26.07
CA ALA A 12 8.25 1.14 -27.03
C ALA A 12 6.97 0.47 -26.49
N PRO A 13 7.02 -0.69 -25.79
CA PRO A 13 5.81 -1.32 -25.24
C PRO A 13 5.24 -0.59 -24.01
N LEU A 14 6.03 0.26 -23.34
CA LEU A 14 5.59 1.00 -22.14
C LEU A 14 4.90 2.32 -22.51
N LEU A 15 5.33 2.95 -23.60
CA LEU A 15 4.94 4.30 -23.96
C LEU A 15 3.41 4.52 -23.99
N PRO A 16 2.59 3.66 -24.63
CA PRO A 16 1.14 3.90 -24.72
C PRO A 16 0.47 3.99 -23.34
N GLY A 17 0.79 3.07 -22.43
CA GLY A 17 0.19 3.04 -21.10
C GLY A 17 0.70 4.14 -20.17
N VAL A 18 1.97 4.51 -20.28
CA VAL A 18 2.53 5.65 -19.54
C VAL A 18 1.89 6.95 -20.00
N MET A 19 1.75 7.16 -21.32
CA MET A 19 1.09 8.35 -21.87
C MET A 19 -0.38 8.43 -21.47
N LEU A 20 -1.12 7.31 -21.53
CA LEU A 20 -2.49 7.23 -21.04
C LEU A 20 -2.58 7.67 -19.57
N SER A 21 -1.75 7.08 -18.71
CA SER A 21 -1.74 7.38 -17.26
C SER A 21 -1.40 8.84 -16.98
N ALA A 22 -0.40 9.39 -17.69
CA ALA A 22 0.01 10.78 -17.56
C ALA A 22 -1.07 11.77 -18.07
N THR A 23 -1.80 11.39 -19.13
CA THR A 23 -2.90 12.20 -19.68
C THR A 23 -4.06 12.27 -18.70
N ILE A 24 -4.44 11.12 -18.12
CA ILE A 24 -5.47 11.05 -17.08
C ILE A 24 -5.03 11.85 -15.85
N ALA A 25 -3.76 11.76 -15.44
CA ALA A 25 -3.22 12.55 -14.34
C ALA A 25 -3.28 14.06 -14.60
N ALA A 26 -2.93 14.51 -15.81
CA ALA A 26 -3.03 15.91 -16.19
C ALA A 26 -4.49 16.39 -16.20
N ALA A 27 -5.41 15.58 -16.71
CA ALA A 27 -6.85 15.87 -16.67
C ALA A 27 -7.37 15.96 -15.22
N ALA A 28 -6.96 15.03 -14.36
CA ALA A 28 -7.32 15.04 -12.94
C ALA A 28 -6.78 16.28 -12.22
N ALA A 29 -5.54 16.69 -12.50
CA ALA A 29 -4.96 17.91 -11.94
C ALA A 29 -5.71 19.16 -12.40
N PHE A 30 -6.07 19.23 -13.69
CA PHE A 30 -6.87 20.32 -14.24
C PHE A 30 -8.25 20.41 -13.57
N LEU A 31 -8.94 19.28 -13.41
CA LEU A 31 -10.24 19.23 -12.74
C LEU A 31 -10.13 19.61 -11.25
N GLY A 32 -9.12 19.11 -10.54
CA GLY A 32 -8.90 19.45 -9.14
C GLY A 32 -8.66 20.95 -8.95
N ALA A 33 -7.88 21.58 -9.84
CA ALA A 33 -7.65 23.02 -9.80
C ALA A 33 -8.91 23.86 -10.08
N HIS A 34 -9.85 23.37 -10.90
CA HIS A 34 -11.06 24.12 -11.27
C HIS A 34 -12.28 23.86 -10.39
N TYR A 35 -12.41 22.63 -9.85
CA TYR A 35 -13.58 22.20 -9.09
C TYR A 35 -13.33 22.04 -7.59
N GLY A 36 -12.08 22.24 -7.13
CA GLY A 36 -11.73 22.20 -5.70
C GLY A 36 -11.81 20.81 -5.05
N ALA A 37 -11.97 19.75 -5.84
CA ALA A 37 -12.03 18.38 -5.36
C ALA A 37 -10.66 17.68 -5.43
N PRO A 38 -10.42 16.63 -4.62
CA PRO A 38 -9.09 16.04 -4.49
C PRO A 38 -8.58 15.40 -5.79
N VAL A 39 -7.39 15.82 -6.23
CA VAL A 39 -6.77 15.38 -7.50
C VAL A 39 -6.58 13.85 -7.54
N MET A 40 -6.17 13.23 -6.43
CA MET A 40 -5.97 11.78 -6.36
C MET A 40 -7.27 11.00 -6.57
N LEU A 41 -8.39 11.52 -6.07
CA LEU A 41 -9.71 10.93 -6.27
C LEU A 41 -10.11 11.01 -7.75
N PHE A 42 -9.95 12.17 -8.39
CA PHE A 42 -10.19 12.30 -9.83
C PHE A 42 -9.30 11.37 -10.66
N ALA A 43 -8.01 11.27 -10.34
CA ALA A 43 -7.08 10.38 -11.03
C ALA A 43 -7.55 8.93 -10.97
N LEU A 44 -7.97 8.45 -9.79
CA LEU A 44 -8.50 7.10 -9.61
C LEU A 44 -9.81 6.89 -10.41
N LEU A 45 -10.79 7.79 -10.25
CA LEU A 45 -12.12 7.66 -10.86
C LEU A 45 -12.04 7.71 -12.40
N LEU A 46 -11.30 8.68 -12.94
CA LEU A 46 -11.06 8.77 -14.37
C LEU A 46 -10.29 7.53 -14.86
N GLY A 47 -9.26 7.10 -14.13
CA GLY A 47 -8.53 5.87 -14.44
C GLY A 47 -9.46 4.66 -14.59
N MET A 48 -10.36 4.44 -13.62
CA MET A 48 -11.33 3.34 -13.67
C MET A 48 -12.25 3.40 -14.89
N ALA A 49 -12.64 4.60 -15.33
CA ALA A 49 -13.43 4.77 -16.54
C ALA A 49 -12.70 4.29 -17.81
N PHE A 50 -11.36 4.30 -17.79
CA PHE A 50 -10.49 3.81 -18.88
C PHE A 50 -10.00 2.37 -18.69
N ASN A 51 -10.59 1.59 -17.77
CA ASN A 51 -10.12 0.22 -17.48
C ASN A 51 -10.12 -0.73 -18.69
N PHE A 52 -11.02 -0.54 -19.66
CA PHE A 52 -11.08 -1.32 -20.90
C PHE A 52 -9.78 -1.25 -21.74
N LEU A 53 -8.96 -0.19 -21.59
CA LEU A 53 -7.66 -0.08 -22.27
C LEU A 53 -6.57 -0.96 -21.64
N HIS A 54 -6.82 -1.50 -20.43
CA HIS A 54 -5.92 -2.42 -19.74
C HIS A 54 -6.16 -3.89 -20.11
N GLU A 55 -7.42 -4.30 -20.30
CA GLU A 55 -7.80 -5.73 -20.28
C GLU A 55 -7.16 -6.55 -21.42
N ASP A 56 -6.94 -5.99 -22.63
CA ASP A 56 -6.19 -6.64 -23.73
C ASP A 56 -5.51 -5.63 -24.67
N GLY A 57 -5.21 -4.43 -24.17
CA GLY A 57 -4.74 -3.30 -24.99
C GLY A 57 -3.21 -3.07 -24.98
N PRO A 58 -2.68 -2.30 -25.97
CA PRO A 58 -1.26 -1.91 -26.02
C PRO A 58 -0.81 -1.08 -24.81
N CYS A 59 -1.76 -0.60 -23.99
CA CYS A 59 -1.50 0.19 -22.80
C CYS A 59 -1.13 -0.66 -21.57
N ARG A 60 -1.37 -1.98 -21.57
CA ARG A 60 -1.23 -2.83 -20.38
C ARG A 60 0.15 -2.71 -19.71
N ALA A 61 1.22 -2.89 -20.46
CA ALA A 61 2.58 -2.88 -19.93
C ALA A 61 2.95 -1.52 -19.32
N GLY A 62 2.58 -0.42 -19.98
CA GLY A 62 2.80 0.94 -19.48
C GLY A 62 1.98 1.27 -18.23
N VAL A 63 0.72 0.83 -18.17
CA VAL A 63 -0.13 1.00 -16.98
C VAL A 63 0.44 0.23 -15.80
N GLU A 64 0.86 -1.02 -15.99
CA GLU A 64 1.51 -1.82 -14.92
C GLU A 64 2.83 -1.20 -14.46
N PHE A 65 3.61 -0.65 -15.39
CA PHE A 65 4.83 0.07 -15.07
C PHE A 65 4.55 1.33 -14.24
N SER A 66 3.56 2.14 -14.63
CA SER A 66 3.15 3.34 -13.90
C SER A 66 2.63 3.01 -12.50
N ALA A 67 1.71 2.04 -12.38
CA ALA A 67 1.10 1.64 -11.12
C ALA A 67 2.09 0.98 -10.14
N LYS A 68 3.26 0.53 -10.60
CA LYS A 68 4.26 -0.15 -9.78
C LYS A 68 5.55 0.63 -9.65
N PHE A 69 6.25 0.88 -10.75
CA PHE A 69 7.57 1.51 -10.73
C PHE A 69 7.46 3.02 -10.50
N ILE A 70 6.63 3.73 -11.27
CA ILE A 70 6.45 5.18 -11.10
C ILE A 70 5.86 5.48 -9.72
N LEU A 71 4.90 4.68 -9.24
CA LEU A 71 4.39 4.78 -7.87
C LEU A 71 5.52 4.75 -6.84
N ARG A 72 6.34 3.69 -6.91
CA ARG A 72 7.44 3.46 -5.97
C ARG A 72 8.46 4.58 -6.04
N LEU A 73 8.77 5.07 -7.25
CA LEU A 73 9.62 6.23 -7.41
C LEU A 73 9.02 7.46 -6.71
N GLY A 74 7.74 7.77 -6.95
CA GLY A 74 7.06 8.88 -6.28
C GLY A 74 7.07 8.76 -4.76
N VAL A 75 6.70 7.60 -4.21
CA VAL A 75 6.76 7.35 -2.77
C VAL A 75 8.19 7.49 -2.24
N GLY A 76 9.20 7.00 -2.97
CA GLY A 76 10.60 7.18 -2.59
C GLY A 76 11.01 8.65 -2.54
N LEU A 77 10.68 9.43 -3.58
CA LEU A 77 11.01 10.85 -3.68
C LEU A 77 10.30 11.71 -2.63
N LEU A 78 9.10 11.30 -2.18
CA LEU A 78 8.36 11.99 -1.11
C LEU A 78 9.18 12.19 0.17
N GLY A 79 10.13 11.29 0.44
CA GLY A 79 10.98 11.36 1.63
C GLY A 79 11.77 12.67 1.76
N ILE A 80 12.02 13.39 0.66
CA ILE A 80 12.74 14.67 0.70
C ILE A 80 12.01 15.77 1.50
N ARG A 81 10.69 15.63 1.65
CA ARG A 81 9.83 16.61 2.34
C ARG A 81 9.62 16.34 3.81
N ILE A 82 9.87 15.10 4.21
CA ILE A 82 9.56 14.62 5.54
C ILE A 82 10.80 14.82 6.40
N ALA A 83 10.67 15.60 7.46
CA ALA A 83 11.73 15.79 8.42
C ALA A 83 11.84 14.58 9.35
N PHE A 84 13.01 14.39 9.95
CA PHE A 84 13.18 13.37 10.99
C PHE A 84 12.22 13.59 12.16
N ASP A 85 11.88 14.85 12.45
CA ASP A 85 10.91 15.21 13.49
C ASP A 85 9.50 14.71 13.18
N ASP A 86 9.10 14.65 11.91
CA ASP A 86 7.80 14.09 11.51
C ASP A 86 7.76 12.57 11.72
N LEU A 87 8.88 11.87 11.53
CA LEU A 87 9.01 10.46 11.92
C LEU A 87 8.97 10.30 13.44
N ALA A 88 9.57 11.24 14.18
CA ALA A 88 9.58 11.24 15.63
C ALA A 88 8.17 11.50 16.23
N GLN A 89 7.25 12.11 15.48
CA GLN A 89 5.84 12.26 15.89
C GLN A 89 5.13 10.92 16.09
N ILE A 90 5.48 9.86 15.35
CA ILE A 90 5.01 8.50 15.67
C ILE A 90 5.55 8.07 17.03
N GLY A 91 6.81 8.40 17.31
CA GLY A 91 7.47 8.12 18.58
C GLY A 91 7.49 6.64 18.95
N VAL A 92 7.95 6.35 20.17
CA VAL A 92 7.98 4.98 20.71
C VAL A 92 6.56 4.46 20.93
N GLN A 93 5.63 5.32 21.32
CA GLN A 93 4.25 4.96 21.58
C GLN A 93 3.52 4.53 20.30
N GLY A 94 3.57 5.33 19.24
CA GLY A 94 2.97 4.98 17.94
C GLY A 94 3.65 3.76 17.31
N ALA A 95 4.97 3.62 17.44
CA ALA A 95 5.67 2.42 16.99
C ALA A 95 5.19 1.16 17.73
N GLY A 96 5.08 1.22 19.06
CA GLY A 96 4.56 0.12 19.88
C GLY A 96 3.11 -0.22 19.54
N LEU A 97 2.29 0.79 19.28
CA LEU A 97 0.90 0.63 18.86
C LEU A 97 0.80 -0.03 17.49
N LEU A 98 1.59 0.39 16.50
CA LEU A 98 1.62 -0.25 15.18
C LEU A 98 2.10 -1.71 15.23
N ILE A 99 3.11 -2.00 16.04
CA ILE A 99 3.56 -3.39 16.29
C ILE A 99 2.43 -4.20 16.95
N GLY A 100 1.74 -3.61 17.93
CA GLY A 100 0.57 -4.21 18.57
C GLY A 100 -0.56 -4.50 17.59
N LEU A 101 -0.89 -3.54 16.71
CA LEU A 101 -1.89 -3.73 15.66
C LEU A 101 -1.49 -4.87 14.72
N ILE A 102 -0.22 -4.95 14.29
CA ILE A 102 0.27 -6.06 13.46
C ILE A 102 0.04 -7.41 14.17
N ALA A 103 0.47 -7.52 15.43
CA ALA A 103 0.36 -8.75 16.19
C ALA A 103 -1.11 -9.16 16.41
N LEU A 104 -1.96 -8.22 16.80
CA LEU A 104 -3.38 -8.43 17.06
C LEU A 104 -4.16 -8.78 15.78
N THR A 105 -3.84 -8.18 14.65
CA THR A 105 -4.46 -8.53 13.36
C THR A 105 -4.05 -9.94 12.90
N ILE A 106 -2.78 -10.31 13.06
CA ILE A 106 -2.36 -11.70 12.80
C ILE A 106 -3.11 -12.66 13.74
N ALA A 107 -3.20 -12.35 15.03
CA ALA A 107 -3.94 -13.15 16.01
C ALA A 107 -5.44 -13.27 15.66
N ALA A 108 -6.07 -12.18 15.20
CA ALA A 108 -7.45 -12.19 14.74
C ALA A 108 -7.65 -13.19 13.58
N GLY A 109 -6.68 -13.32 12.68
CA GLY A 109 -6.70 -14.34 11.64
C GLY A 109 -6.69 -15.77 12.19
N PHE A 110 -5.87 -16.05 13.22
CA PHE A 110 -5.86 -17.35 13.90
C PHE A 110 -7.16 -17.64 14.66
N LEU A 111 -7.81 -16.63 15.22
CA LEU A 111 -9.11 -16.76 15.88
C LEU A 111 -10.25 -16.97 14.88
N ALA A 112 -10.20 -16.30 13.73
CA ALA A 112 -11.25 -16.37 12.71
C ALA A 112 -11.14 -17.62 11.83
N ALA A 113 -9.93 -18.13 11.57
CA ALA A 113 -9.73 -19.25 10.64
C ALA A 113 -10.50 -20.54 11.00
N PRO A 114 -10.59 -20.99 12.26
CA PRO A 114 -11.38 -22.16 12.65
C PRO A 114 -12.86 -22.02 12.32
N LEU A 115 -13.43 -20.80 12.42
CA LEU A 115 -14.84 -20.53 12.10
C LEU A 115 -15.18 -20.86 10.65
N PHE A 116 -14.19 -20.79 9.75
CA PHE A 116 -14.33 -21.10 8.33
C PHE A 116 -13.66 -22.42 7.93
N ARG A 117 -13.35 -23.29 8.91
CA ARG A 117 -12.68 -24.58 8.71
C ARG A 117 -11.33 -24.45 7.97
N ARG A 118 -10.60 -23.37 8.26
CA ARG A 118 -9.29 -23.07 7.68
C ARG A 118 -8.16 -23.44 8.64
N GLN A 119 -7.02 -23.76 8.05
CA GLN A 119 -5.82 -24.15 8.78
C GLN A 119 -4.97 -22.92 9.11
N TRP A 120 -4.07 -23.08 10.08
CA TRP A 120 -3.12 -22.06 10.52
C TRP A 120 -2.34 -21.38 9.40
N ARG A 121 -1.99 -22.11 8.33
CA ARG A 121 -1.27 -21.55 7.16
C ARG A 121 -2.09 -20.45 6.48
N PHE A 122 -3.40 -20.67 6.37
CA PHE A 122 -4.30 -19.69 5.78
C PHE A 122 -4.50 -18.50 6.72
N ALA A 123 -4.66 -18.76 8.02
CA ALA A 123 -4.74 -17.72 9.05
C ALA A 123 -3.52 -16.77 9.03
N LEU A 124 -2.32 -17.35 9.00
CA LEU A 124 -1.08 -16.58 8.97
C LEU A 124 -0.94 -15.80 7.67
N LEU A 125 -1.35 -16.40 6.54
CA LEU A 125 -1.30 -15.77 5.23
C LEU A 125 -2.26 -14.57 5.13
N THR A 126 -3.52 -14.71 5.55
CA THR A 126 -4.52 -13.64 5.50
C THR A 126 -4.24 -12.57 6.55
N GLY A 127 -4.02 -12.98 7.80
CA GLY A 127 -3.72 -12.07 8.91
C GLY A 127 -2.46 -11.26 8.66
N GLY A 128 -1.38 -11.89 8.16
CA GLY A 128 -0.15 -11.19 7.82
C GLY A 128 -0.29 -10.27 6.58
N ALA A 129 -1.13 -10.64 5.61
CA ALA A 129 -1.43 -9.78 4.48
C ALA A 129 -2.17 -8.51 4.92
N VAL A 130 -3.23 -8.65 5.71
CA VAL A 130 -4.00 -7.52 6.27
C VAL A 130 -3.12 -6.67 7.21
N ALA A 131 -2.32 -7.30 8.06
CA ALA A 131 -1.51 -6.64 9.08
C ALA A 131 -0.37 -5.77 8.54
N ILE A 132 0.17 -6.03 7.35
CA ILE A 132 1.42 -5.41 6.88
C ILE A 132 1.20 -4.56 5.62
N CYS A 133 1.21 -5.20 4.45
CA CYS A 133 1.24 -4.53 3.14
C CYS A 133 0.47 -5.30 2.05
N GLY A 134 -0.53 -6.08 2.45
CA GLY A 134 -1.46 -6.75 1.55
C GLY A 134 -0.77 -7.81 0.71
N ALA A 135 -0.79 -7.61 -0.61
CA ALA A 135 -0.32 -8.59 -1.58
C ALA A 135 1.16 -8.98 -1.41
N SER A 136 2.03 -8.02 -1.13
CA SER A 136 3.46 -8.30 -0.99
C SER A 136 3.78 -9.10 0.27
N ALA A 137 3.07 -8.85 1.37
CA ALA A 137 3.15 -9.68 2.58
C ALA A 137 2.60 -11.10 2.34
N ALA A 138 1.47 -11.25 1.64
CA ALA A 138 0.92 -12.56 1.31
C ALA A 138 1.93 -13.41 0.53
N LEU A 139 2.55 -12.84 -0.52
CA LEU A 139 3.56 -13.53 -1.33
C LEU A 139 4.81 -13.88 -0.51
N ALA A 140 5.28 -12.97 0.34
CA ALA A 140 6.45 -13.21 1.18
C ALA A 140 6.22 -14.28 2.26
N ILE A 141 5.04 -14.27 2.89
CA ILE A 141 4.63 -15.29 3.86
C ILE A 141 4.49 -16.65 3.17
N ALA A 142 3.83 -16.69 2.01
CA ALA A 142 3.70 -17.90 1.20
C ALA A 142 5.06 -18.54 0.90
N ALA A 143 6.10 -17.74 0.66
CA ALA A 143 7.46 -18.20 0.37
C ALA A 143 8.20 -18.81 1.57
N VAL A 144 7.82 -18.49 2.82
CA VAL A 144 8.50 -18.99 4.03
C VAL A 144 7.71 -20.08 4.78
N ILE A 145 6.41 -20.21 4.54
CA ILE A 145 5.58 -21.26 5.15
C ILE A 145 5.71 -22.61 4.43
N PRO A 146 5.50 -23.76 5.12
CA PRO A 146 5.54 -25.07 4.48
C PRO A 146 4.45 -25.19 3.41
N HIS A 147 4.88 -25.51 2.19
CA HIS A 147 4.00 -25.62 1.04
C HIS A 147 3.04 -26.81 1.15
N ASN A 148 1.84 -26.63 0.62
CA ASN A 148 0.87 -27.69 0.38
C ASN A 148 0.10 -27.39 -0.92
N ASP A 149 -0.77 -28.32 -1.33
CA ASP A 149 -1.54 -28.24 -2.58
C ASP A 149 -2.51 -27.04 -2.64
N LYS A 150 -2.68 -26.31 -1.54
CA LYS A 150 -3.57 -25.14 -1.45
C LYS A 150 -2.80 -23.81 -1.36
N THR A 151 -1.48 -23.83 -1.19
CA THR A 151 -0.68 -22.61 -0.93
C THR A 151 -0.83 -21.57 -2.03
N GLU A 152 -0.63 -21.96 -3.29
CA GLU A 152 -0.71 -21.03 -4.43
C GLU A 152 -2.11 -20.41 -4.54
N ARG A 153 -3.14 -21.27 -4.54
CA ARG A 153 -4.53 -20.83 -4.61
C ARG A 153 -4.92 -19.91 -3.45
N ASN A 154 -4.52 -20.25 -2.22
CA ASN A 154 -4.77 -19.42 -1.05
C ASN A 154 -4.08 -18.06 -1.18
N THR A 155 -2.84 -18.03 -1.67
CA THR A 155 -2.07 -16.79 -1.88
C THR A 155 -2.74 -15.89 -2.91
N LEU A 156 -3.15 -16.45 -4.04
CA LEU A 156 -3.90 -15.70 -5.07
C LEU A 156 -5.20 -15.13 -4.52
N PHE A 157 -5.98 -15.93 -3.79
CA PHE A 157 -7.21 -15.45 -3.15
C PHE A 157 -6.96 -14.36 -2.13
N THR A 158 -5.96 -14.51 -1.26
CA THR A 158 -5.60 -13.48 -0.28
C THR A 158 -5.18 -12.18 -0.98
N VAL A 159 -4.33 -12.26 -2.00
CA VAL A 159 -3.91 -11.10 -2.81
C VAL A 159 -5.12 -10.39 -3.42
N MET A 160 -6.05 -11.13 -4.03
CA MET A 160 -7.26 -10.56 -4.62
C MET A 160 -8.14 -9.89 -3.56
N ALA A 161 -8.39 -10.57 -2.44
CA ALA A 161 -9.24 -10.06 -1.37
C ALA A 161 -8.67 -8.79 -0.72
N VAL A 162 -7.40 -8.77 -0.34
CA VAL A 162 -6.80 -7.57 0.28
C VAL A 162 -6.71 -6.40 -0.69
N THR A 163 -6.44 -6.67 -1.98
CA THR A 163 -6.43 -5.63 -3.03
C THR A 163 -7.82 -5.04 -3.20
N ALA A 164 -8.86 -5.88 -3.29
CA ALA A 164 -10.24 -5.44 -3.44
C ALA A 164 -10.71 -4.61 -2.24
N LEU A 165 -10.48 -5.11 -1.03
CA LEU A 165 -10.85 -4.41 0.20
C LEU A 165 -10.08 -3.09 0.35
N SER A 166 -8.82 -3.03 -0.05
CA SER A 166 -8.07 -1.77 -0.03
C SER A 166 -8.51 -0.79 -1.10
N THR A 167 -9.01 -1.25 -2.26
CA THR A 167 -9.64 -0.36 -3.25
C THR A 167 -10.89 0.28 -2.66
N ILE A 168 -11.72 -0.52 -2.00
CA ILE A 168 -12.93 -0.03 -1.33
C ILE A 168 -12.54 0.95 -0.21
N ALA A 169 -11.60 0.56 0.65
CA ALA A 169 -11.12 1.39 1.75
C ALA A 169 -10.53 2.72 1.26
N MET A 170 -9.79 2.73 0.14
CA MET A 170 -9.23 3.95 -0.45
C MET A 170 -10.28 5.02 -0.74
N VAL A 171 -11.48 4.60 -1.17
CA VAL A 171 -12.59 5.52 -1.49
C VAL A 171 -13.43 5.81 -0.24
N VAL A 172 -13.71 4.78 0.57
CA VAL A 172 -14.66 4.88 1.69
C VAL A 172 -14.05 5.52 2.92
N TYR A 173 -12.79 5.21 3.27
CA TYR A 173 -12.20 5.66 4.54
C TYR A 173 -12.03 7.17 4.65
N PRO A 174 -11.57 7.91 3.62
CA PRO A 174 -11.56 9.38 3.68
C PRO A 174 -12.92 9.98 4.05
N LEU A 175 -13.99 9.51 3.39
CA LEU A 175 -15.36 9.98 3.63
C LEU A 175 -15.86 9.59 5.04
N LEU A 176 -15.58 8.35 5.45
CA LEU A 176 -15.95 7.84 6.76
C LEU A 176 -15.28 8.65 7.87
N PHE A 177 -13.97 8.84 7.79
CA PHE A 177 -13.22 9.50 8.87
C PHE A 177 -13.47 11.00 8.93
N GLN A 178 -13.70 11.64 7.77
CA GLN A 178 -14.18 13.02 7.72
C GLN A 178 -15.57 13.14 8.38
N GLY A 179 -16.50 12.22 8.08
CA GLY A 179 -17.83 12.21 8.70
C GLY A 179 -17.82 11.94 10.21
N LEU A 180 -16.81 11.23 10.71
CA LEU A 180 -16.58 11.00 12.14
C LEU A 180 -15.83 12.16 12.83
N GLY A 181 -15.40 13.18 12.09
CA GLY A 181 -14.77 14.38 12.64
C GLY A 181 -13.31 14.19 13.07
N PHE A 182 -12.60 13.19 12.55
CA PHE A 182 -11.17 13.01 12.84
C PHE A 182 -10.31 14.13 12.23
N SER A 183 -9.26 14.55 12.92
CA SER A 183 -8.27 15.51 12.39
C SER A 183 -7.51 14.92 11.19
N GLU A 184 -6.89 15.76 10.36
CA GLU A 184 -6.11 15.28 9.19
C GLU A 184 -5.02 14.28 9.57
N VAL A 185 -4.33 14.53 10.68
CA VAL A 185 -3.27 13.65 11.19
C VAL A 185 -3.86 12.31 11.66
N GLN A 186 -4.99 12.32 12.36
CA GLN A 186 -5.70 11.11 12.77
C GLN A 186 -6.23 10.31 11.57
N GLN A 187 -6.78 10.99 10.57
CA GLN A 187 -7.20 10.39 9.31
C GLN A 187 -6.00 9.75 8.60
N GLY A 188 -4.88 10.47 8.50
CA GLY A 188 -3.65 9.95 7.92
C GLY A 188 -3.15 8.70 8.64
N PHE A 189 -3.07 8.74 9.97
CA PHE A 189 -2.70 7.58 10.78
C PHE A 189 -3.62 6.39 10.53
N LEU A 190 -4.94 6.58 10.63
CA LEU A 190 -5.92 5.50 10.42
C LEU A 190 -5.83 4.93 9.01
N ILE A 191 -5.75 5.77 7.97
CA ILE A 191 -5.58 5.35 6.58
C ILE A 191 -4.32 4.47 6.43
N GLY A 192 -3.17 4.93 6.93
CA GLY A 192 -1.91 4.19 6.87
C GLY A 192 -1.92 2.90 7.70
N ALA A 193 -2.58 2.92 8.85
CA ALA A 193 -2.70 1.78 9.76
C ALA A 193 -3.67 0.70 9.26
N THR A 194 -4.65 1.04 8.42
CA THR A 194 -5.76 0.13 8.10
C THR A 194 -5.87 -0.26 6.62
N ILE A 195 -5.43 0.59 5.68
CA ILE A 195 -5.39 0.19 4.26
C ILE A 195 -4.20 -0.75 4.00
N HIS A 196 -4.40 -1.79 3.19
CA HIS A 196 -3.45 -2.88 3.00
C HIS A 196 -2.37 -2.57 1.96
N ASP A 197 -2.62 -1.81 0.90
CA ASP A 197 -1.63 -1.51 -0.14
C ASP A 197 -1.04 -0.09 -0.02
N VAL A 198 0.24 0.08 -0.37
CA VAL A 198 0.93 1.38 -0.32
C VAL A 198 0.32 2.37 -1.31
N ALA A 199 -0.01 1.94 -2.52
CA ALA A 199 -0.61 2.81 -3.55
C ALA A 199 -1.92 3.41 -3.06
N GLN A 200 -2.75 2.57 -2.45
CA GLN A 200 -4.08 2.91 -1.98
C GLN A 200 -4.04 3.77 -0.72
N VAL A 201 -3.06 3.52 0.17
CA VAL A 201 -2.77 4.42 1.30
C VAL A 201 -2.41 5.82 0.81
N VAL A 202 -1.45 5.92 -0.11
CA VAL A 202 -0.97 7.21 -0.61
C VAL A 202 -2.08 7.95 -1.32
N GLY A 203 -2.80 7.27 -2.22
CA GLY A 203 -3.93 7.87 -2.93
C GLY A 203 -5.06 8.32 -2.00
N ALA A 204 -5.39 7.54 -0.95
CA ALA A 204 -6.39 7.93 0.04
C ALA A 204 -5.94 9.10 0.92
N GLY A 205 -4.73 9.03 1.48
CA GLY A 205 -4.21 10.06 2.38
C GLY A 205 -4.10 11.42 1.68
N PHE A 206 -3.50 11.47 0.48
CA PHE A 206 -3.41 12.71 -0.31
C PHE A 206 -4.74 13.14 -0.95
N SER A 207 -5.79 12.32 -0.85
CA SER A 207 -7.14 12.78 -1.18
C SER A 207 -7.81 13.54 -0.05
N VAL A 208 -7.31 13.40 1.19
CA VAL A 208 -7.75 14.17 2.36
C VAL A 208 -6.98 15.50 2.41
N SER A 209 -5.66 15.43 2.57
CA SER A 209 -4.76 16.59 2.60
C SER A 209 -3.29 16.16 2.44
N ASP A 210 -2.37 17.12 2.28
CA ASP A 210 -0.93 16.82 2.28
C ASP A 210 -0.48 16.25 3.63
N THR A 211 -0.95 16.84 4.74
CA THR A 211 -0.67 16.37 6.11
C THR A 211 -1.12 14.92 6.30
N ALA A 212 -2.34 14.60 5.90
CA ALA A 212 -2.89 13.26 6.00
C ALA A 212 -2.13 12.27 5.10
N GLY A 213 -1.75 12.69 3.89
CA GLY A 213 -0.96 11.89 2.94
C GLY A 213 0.42 11.52 3.46
N GLU A 214 1.14 12.48 4.04
CA GLU A 214 2.45 12.28 4.65
C GLU A 214 2.36 11.34 5.86
N MET A 215 1.44 11.62 6.80
CA MET A 215 1.21 10.78 7.97
C MET A 215 0.79 9.35 7.60
N ALA A 216 -0.09 9.19 6.61
CA ALA A 216 -0.51 7.88 6.10
C ALA A 216 0.65 7.11 5.47
N THR A 217 1.49 7.80 4.70
CA THR A 217 2.66 7.19 4.06
C THR A 217 3.66 6.73 5.11
N ILE A 218 4.00 7.57 6.09
CA ILE A 218 4.92 7.21 7.17
C ILE A 218 4.39 5.99 7.94
N THR A 219 3.13 6.04 8.38
CA THR A 219 2.48 4.95 9.12
C THR A 219 2.53 3.63 8.33
N LYS A 220 2.27 3.70 7.02
CA LYS A 220 2.29 2.53 6.15
C LYS A 220 3.70 1.99 5.90
N LEU A 221 4.67 2.86 5.66
CA LEU A 221 6.05 2.45 5.44
C LEU A 221 6.65 1.83 6.70
N PHE A 222 6.28 2.30 7.89
CA PHE A 222 6.63 1.63 9.14
C PHE A 222 6.13 0.18 9.15
N ARG A 223 4.85 -0.06 8.81
CA ARG A 223 4.31 -1.42 8.71
C ARG A 223 5.02 -2.25 7.64
N VAL A 224 5.34 -1.67 6.48
CA VAL A 224 6.12 -2.36 5.43
C VAL A 224 7.52 -2.74 5.94
N ALA A 225 8.17 -1.89 6.73
CA ALA A 225 9.47 -2.16 7.34
C ALA A 225 9.42 -3.30 8.38
N MET A 226 8.25 -3.59 8.96
CA MET A 226 8.05 -4.74 9.84
C MET A 226 7.97 -6.08 9.09
N LEU A 227 7.85 -6.09 7.75
CA LEU A 227 7.73 -7.33 6.98
C LEU A 227 8.90 -8.31 7.24
N PRO A 228 10.18 -7.93 7.12
CA PRO A 228 11.29 -8.85 7.39
C PRO A 228 11.29 -9.33 8.86
N VAL A 229 10.96 -8.45 9.81
CA VAL A 229 10.88 -8.79 11.24
C VAL A 229 9.84 -9.88 11.49
N VAL A 230 8.63 -9.71 10.95
CA VAL A 230 7.55 -10.69 11.06
C VAL A 230 7.92 -12.01 10.37
N LEU A 231 8.57 -11.97 9.20
CA LEU A 231 9.02 -13.19 8.51
C LEU A 231 10.10 -13.94 9.28
N ILE A 232 11.05 -13.23 9.90
CA ILE A 232 12.04 -13.84 10.80
C ILE A 232 11.33 -14.53 11.96
N ALA A 233 10.39 -13.85 12.62
CA ALA A 233 9.61 -14.43 13.72
C ALA A 233 8.85 -15.69 13.29
N ILE A 234 8.20 -15.66 12.12
CA ILE A 234 7.52 -16.84 11.53
C ILE A 234 8.52 -17.99 11.33
N VAL A 235 9.67 -17.73 10.71
CA VAL A 235 10.69 -18.76 10.46
C VAL A 235 11.21 -19.36 11.76
N LEU A 236 11.48 -18.55 12.77
CA LEU A 236 11.96 -19.02 14.08
C LEU A 236 10.93 -19.93 14.76
N VAL A 237 9.66 -19.51 14.81
CA VAL A 237 8.57 -20.31 15.39
C VAL A 237 8.41 -21.64 14.64
N LEU A 238 8.48 -21.63 13.31
CA LEU A 238 8.36 -22.83 12.49
C LEU A 238 9.52 -23.81 12.69
N ARG A 239 10.76 -23.31 12.84
CA ARG A 239 11.94 -24.14 13.10
C ARG A 239 11.86 -24.87 14.44
N VAL A 240 11.30 -24.22 15.45
CA VAL A 240 11.06 -24.85 16.77
C VAL A 240 10.00 -25.96 16.66
N ALA A 241 9.02 -25.82 15.77
CA ALA A 241 7.94 -26.77 15.60
C ALA A 241 8.31 -28.06 14.83
N GLY A 242 9.45 -28.11 14.12
CA GLY A 242 9.97 -29.36 13.55
C GLY A 242 11.02 -29.19 12.43
N PRO A 243 11.84 -30.23 12.16
CA PRO A 243 12.86 -30.20 11.10
C PRO A 243 12.23 -29.99 9.71
N GLY A 244 12.80 -29.10 8.91
CA GLY A 244 12.36 -28.85 7.53
C GLY A 244 11.41 -27.67 7.33
N ALA A 245 10.89 -27.06 8.41
CA ALA A 245 10.03 -25.88 8.32
C ALA A 245 10.84 -24.56 8.30
N GLY A 246 10.44 -23.59 7.48
CA GLY A 246 11.06 -22.25 7.44
C GLY A 246 12.35 -22.12 6.61
N GLN A 247 12.43 -22.76 5.44
CA GLN A 247 13.59 -22.69 4.52
C GLN A 247 13.46 -21.61 3.41
N GLY A 248 12.47 -20.71 3.51
CA GLY A 248 12.24 -19.66 2.52
C GLY A 248 13.23 -18.50 2.63
N LYS A 249 13.53 -17.86 1.49
CA LYS A 249 14.30 -16.61 1.45
C LYS A 249 13.46 -15.46 2.01
N ILE A 250 14.00 -14.76 3.00
CA ILE A 250 13.38 -13.55 3.54
C ILE A 250 13.67 -12.40 2.55
N PRO A 251 12.65 -11.74 1.99
CA PRO A 251 12.85 -10.62 1.09
C PRO A 251 13.47 -9.43 1.82
N LEU A 252 14.37 -8.73 1.14
CA LEU A 252 14.94 -7.46 1.60
C LEU A 252 13.89 -6.35 1.59
N LEU A 253 14.19 -5.26 2.33
CA LEU A 253 13.38 -4.04 2.30
C LEU A 253 13.21 -3.54 0.85
N PRO A 254 12.00 -3.13 0.45
CA PRO A 254 11.79 -2.60 -0.89
C PRO A 254 12.70 -1.39 -1.18
N TRP A 255 13.30 -1.35 -2.37
CA TRP A 255 14.26 -0.30 -2.75
C TRP A 255 13.70 1.13 -2.59
N PHE A 256 12.40 1.31 -2.84
CA PHE A 256 11.78 2.63 -2.75
C PHE A 256 11.65 3.14 -1.32
N MET A 257 11.53 2.21 -0.36
CA MET A 257 11.53 2.55 1.05
C MET A 257 12.93 2.91 1.52
N VAL A 258 13.96 2.24 0.97
CA VAL A 258 15.36 2.64 1.20
C VAL A 258 15.61 4.04 0.63
N LEU A 259 15.13 4.33 -0.58
CA LEU A 259 15.19 5.67 -1.17
C LEU A 259 14.47 6.71 -0.31
N PHE A 260 13.26 6.40 0.16
CA PHE A 260 12.51 7.26 1.08
C PHE A 260 13.30 7.60 2.33
N LEU A 261 13.81 6.59 3.05
CA LEU A 261 14.58 6.78 4.28
C LEU A 261 15.88 7.55 4.02
N ALA A 262 16.54 7.29 2.88
CA ALA A 262 17.74 8.01 2.50
C ALA A 262 17.47 9.51 2.24
N LEU A 263 16.36 9.85 1.59
CA LEU A 263 15.99 11.24 1.34
C LEU A 263 15.51 11.97 2.60
N VAL A 264 14.81 11.30 3.51
CA VAL A 264 14.49 11.85 4.85
C VAL A 264 15.79 12.17 5.59
N ALA A 265 16.71 11.21 5.65
CA ALA A 265 18.00 11.39 6.33
C ALA A 265 18.81 12.52 5.70
N LEU A 266 18.84 12.60 4.37
CA LEU A 266 19.54 13.67 3.64
C LEU A 266 18.91 15.05 3.92
N GLY A 267 17.59 15.17 3.80
CA GLY A 267 16.88 16.44 4.02
C GLY A 267 16.91 16.91 5.47
N SER A 268 17.12 15.99 6.43
CA SER A 268 17.26 16.33 7.86
C SER A 268 18.70 16.61 8.28
N ALA A 269 19.69 16.02 7.59
CA ALA A 269 21.11 16.19 7.92
C ALA A 269 21.78 17.37 7.22
N VAL A 270 21.19 17.83 6.10
CA VAL A 270 21.76 18.88 5.25
C VAL A 270 20.68 19.90 4.95
N ASP A 271 21.02 21.19 5.12
CA ASP A 271 20.16 22.29 4.68
C ASP A 271 20.18 22.37 3.14
N LEU A 272 19.14 21.83 2.50
CA LEU A 272 19.01 21.78 1.06
C LEU A 272 18.36 23.06 0.52
N PRO A 273 18.79 23.56 -0.66
CA PRO A 273 18.13 24.71 -1.28
C PRO A 273 16.63 24.44 -1.47
N GLY A 274 15.76 25.34 -0.98
CA GLY A 274 14.30 25.15 -1.06
C GLY A 274 13.79 24.92 -2.49
N ALA A 275 14.47 25.49 -3.50
CA ALA A 275 14.17 25.24 -4.91
C ALA A 275 14.38 23.77 -5.32
N LEU A 276 15.41 23.11 -4.81
CA LEU A 276 15.67 21.70 -5.07
C LEU A 276 14.59 20.82 -4.42
N VAL A 277 14.24 21.11 -3.16
CA VAL A 277 13.18 20.38 -2.44
C VAL A 277 11.84 20.51 -3.17
N ALA A 278 11.48 21.72 -3.61
CA ALA A 278 10.26 21.98 -4.36
C ALA A 278 10.22 21.25 -5.72
N GLN A 279 11.35 21.17 -6.43
CA GLN A 279 11.44 20.43 -7.69
C GLN A 279 11.27 18.93 -7.47
N VAL A 280 11.93 18.35 -6.47
CA VAL A 280 11.79 16.92 -6.15
C VAL A 280 10.36 16.61 -5.69
N ASP A 281 9.73 17.48 -4.91
CA ASP A 281 8.31 17.35 -4.55
C ASP A 281 7.40 17.35 -5.77
N THR A 282 7.61 18.30 -6.69
CA THR A 282 6.81 18.40 -7.92
C THR A 282 6.90 17.10 -8.73
N VAL A 283 8.12 16.54 -8.86
CA VAL A 283 8.34 15.25 -9.53
C VAL A 283 7.67 14.12 -8.76
N SER A 284 7.79 14.08 -7.44
CA SER A 284 7.12 13.10 -6.57
C SER A 284 5.61 13.11 -6.78
N ARG A 285 4.96 14.27 -6.64
CA ARG A 285 3.52 14.45 -6.85
C ARG A 285 3.08 14.04 -8.25
N ALA A 286 3.80 14.44 -9.29
CA ALA A 286 3.51 14.03 -10.67
C ALA A 286 3.57 12.52 -10.84
N CYS A 287 4.58 11.86 -10.24
CA CYS A 287 4.71 10.41 -10.22
C CYS A 287 3.53 9.75 -9.48
N LEU A 288 3.15 10.27 -8.32
CA LEU A 288 2.04 9.75 -7.53
C LEU A 288 0.70 9.87 -8.26
N ILE A 289 0.35 11.04 -8.81
CA ILE A 289 -0.92 11.24 -9.54
C ILE A 289 -0.96 10.32 -10.79
N THR A 290 0.15 10.23 -11.53
CA THR A 290 0.27 9.30 -12.69
C THR A 290 0.09 7.85 -12.27
N ALA A 291 0.66 7.46 -11.14
CA ALA A 291 0.53 6.11 -10.61
C ALA A 291 -0.88 5.79 -10.13
N ILE A 292 -1.56 6.72 -9.46
CA ILE A 292 -2.95 6.54 -9.03
C ILE A 292 -3.90 6.50 -10.23
N ALA A 293 -3.65 7.29 -11.28
CA ALA A 293 -4.36 7.17 -12.55
C ALA A 293 -4.19 5.77 -13.15
N ALA A 294 -2.95 5.27 -13.23
CA ALA A 294 -2.65 3.93 -13.71
C ALA A 294 -3.30 2.83 -12.84
N LEU A 295 -3.32 3.02 -11.51
CA LEU A 295 -4.01 2.13 -10.59
C LEU A 295 -5.52 2.07 -10.88
N GLY A 296 -6.14 3.23 -11.13
CA GLY A 296 -7.53 3.32 -11.58
C GLY A 296 -7.75 2.54 -12.87
N VAL A 297 -6.90 2.75 -13.88
CA VAL A 297 -6.98 2.01 -15.18
C VAL A 297 -6.83 0.50 -14.99
N LYS A 298 -6.04 0.04 -14.02
CA LYS A 298 -5.91 -1.40 -13.72
C LYS A 298 -7.10 -1.97 -12.91
N THR A 299 -7.85 -1.10 -12.23
CA THR A 299 -8.91 -1.52 -11.32
C THR A 299 -10.19 -1.87 -12.10
N SER A 300 -10.53 -3.17 -12.12
CA SER A 300 -11.78 -3.65 -12.73
C SER A 300 -12.88 -3.74 -11.67
N LEU A 301 -13.96 -2.96 -11.83
CA LEU A 301 -15.14 -3.03 -10.96
C LEU A 301 -15.82 -4.40 -11.00
N ARG A 302 -15.78 -5.07 -12.16
CA ARG A 302 -16.30 -6.44 -12.32
C ARG A 302 -15.47 -7.45 -11.51
N ALA A 303 -14.15 -7.29 -11.48
CA ALA A 303 -13.29 -8.16 -10.68
C ALA A 303 -13.52 -7.96 -9.17
N LEU A 304 -13.85 -6.74 -8.73
CA LEU A 304 -14.17 -6.44 -7.33
C LEU A 304 -15.45 -7.16 -6.87
N THR A 305 -16.46 -7.27 -7.74
CA THR A 305 -17.74 -7.96 -7.41
C THR A 305 -17.67 -9.48 -7.58
N ALA A 306 -16.67 -10.00 -8.28
CA ALA A 306 -16.49 -11.43 -8.54
C ALA A 306 -15.75 -12.21 -7.42
N VAL A 307 -15.36 -11.55 -6.32
CA VAL A 307 -14.60 -12.20 -5.24
C VAL A 307 -15.51 -13.15 -4.44
N GLY A 308 -15.26 -14.47 -4.53
CA GLY A 308 -16.08 -15.50 -3.89
C GLY A 308 -16.19 -15.38 -2.36
N GLY A 309 -17.40 -15.58 -1.81
CA GLY A 309 -17.76 -15.16 -0.45
C GLY A 309 -17.08 -15.91 0.72
N GLY A 310 -16.70 -17.17 0.56
CA GLY A 310 -16.20 -17.99 1.67
C GLY A 310 -14.76 -17.68 2.11
N HIS A 311 -13.90 -17.22 1.20
CA HIS A 311 -12.51 -16.82 1.51
C HIS A 311 -12.38 -15.33 1.78
N LEU A 312 -13.32 -14.52 1.29
CA LEU A 312 -13.39 -13.09 1.56
C LEU A 312 -13.76 -12.80 3.03
N ALA A 313 -14.61 -13.64 3.64
CA ALA A 313 -15.13 -13.41 4.98
C ALA A 313 -14.02 -13.26 6.05
N ILE A 314 -12.98 -14.10 6.03
CA ILE A 314 -11.89 -13.99 7.00
C ILE A 314 -11.12 -12.67 6.84
N VAL A 315 -10.83 -12.28 5.59
CA VAL A 315 -10.07 -11.06 5.30
C VAL A 315 -10.89 -9.83 5.66
N VAL A 316 -12.21 -9.88 5.44
CA VAL A 316 -13.14 -8.83 5.90
C VAL A 316 -13.14 -8.73 7.41
N ILE A 317 -13.23 -9.85 8.14
CA ILE A 317 -13.19 -9.85 9.61
C ILE A 317 -11.86 -9.28 10.11
N GLU A 318 -10.72 -9.70 9.54
CA GLU A 318 -9.40 -9.17 9.88
C GLU A 318 -9.28 -7.67 9.58
N THR A 319 -9.83 -7.21 8.45
CA THR A 319 -9.84 -5.79 8.04
C THR A 319 -10.67 -4.95 9.01
N LEU A 320 -11.87 -5.42 9.36
CA LEU A 320 -12.75 -4.74 10.31
C LEU A 320 -12.18 -4.77 11.72
N ALA A 321 -11.53 -5.87 12.12
CA ALA A 321 -10.84 -5.97 13.40
C ALA A 321 -9.66 -4.99 13.45
N LEU A 322 -8.83 -4.92 12.41
CA LEU A 322 -7.74 -3.95 12.31
C LEU A 322 -8.27 -2.51 12.39
N LEU A 323 -9.35 -2.20 11.65
CA LEU A 323 -9.99 -0.89 11.70
C LEU A 323 -10.50 -0.56 13.11
N ALA A 324 -11.25 -1.47 13.74
CA ALA A 324 -11.78 -1.27 15.08
C ALA A 324 -10.66 -1.10 16.13
N LEU A 325 -9.61 -1.92 16.05
CA LEU A 325 -8.46 -1.82 16.94
C LEU A 325 -7.71 -0.51 16.74
N ALA A 326 -7.45 -0.10 15.50
CA ALA A 326 -6.77 1.16 15.20
C ALA A 326 -7.57 2.37 15.69
N SER A 327 -8.88 2.41 15.40
CA SER A 327 -9.77 3.48 15.88
C SER A 327 -9.84 3.52 17.41
N THR A 328 -10.00 2.36 18.05
CA THR A 328 -10.05 2.29 19.53
C THR A 328 -8.73 2.75 20.14
N ALA A 329 -7.60 2.36 19.57
CA ALA A 329 -6.29 2.74 20.08
C ALA A 329 -6.06 4.26 19.94
N LEU A 330 -6.54 4.88 18.86
CA LEU A 330 -6.48 6.33 18.68
C LEU A 330 -7.27 7.07 19.77
N TYR A 331 -8.48 6.61 20.11
CA TYR A 331 -9.27 7.17 21.21
C TYR A 331 -8.66 6.90 22.60
N ALA A 332 -8.15 5.69 22.83
CA ALA A 332 -7.67 5.26 24.14
C ALA A 332 -6.34 5.91 24.54
N PHE A 333 -5.46 6.13 23.57
CA PHE A 333 -4.11 6.65 23.85
C PHE A 333 -3.97 8.15 23.59
N ALA A 334 -5.00 8.82 23.04
CA ALA A 334 -4.97 10.25 22.67
C ALA A 334 -3.70 10.64 21.90
N ILE A 335 -3.21 9.70 21.08
CA ILE A 335 -2.04 9.91 20.24
C ILE A 335 -2.52 10.64 18.99
N LEU A 336 -2.08 11.89 18.84
CA LEU A 336 -2.33 12.85 17.74
C LEU A 336 -3.60 13.70 17.88
#